data_AF-A0A7C4YPX2-F1
#
_entry.id   AF-A0A7C4YPX2-F1
#
_cell.length_a   1.000
_cell.length_b   1.000
_cell.length_c   1.000
_cell.angle_alpha   90.00
_cell.angle_beta   90.00
_cell.angle_gamma   90.00
#
_symmetry.space_group_name_H-M   'P 1'
#
loop_
_entity.id
_entity.type
_entity.pdbx_description
1 polymer ?
#
loop_
_entity_poly.entity_id
_entity_poly.type
_entity_poly.pdbx_seq_one_letter_code
_entity_poly.pdbx_strand_id
1 'polypeptide(L)'
;MKRALLAVLFAVSMIGTIHAQERLTDEQVAARLVGKWRQSMQTQSPLGPQRVESETVFLANGRFTSITVSGPYKFYCEGRWKMRNGLLVKRFTDWWPRRMRNVDGSDSPVVMPDSESTTIRFLDANRFKNKLGEAKRVR
;
A
#
# COMPACT_ATOMS: atom_id res chain seq x y z
N MET A 1 -59.39 -5.35 -21.06
CA MET A 1 -58.28 -4.57 -20.44
C MET A 1 -57.60 -5.40 -19.35
N LYS A 2 -56.66 -6.29 -19.71
CA LYS A 2 -55.90 -7.14 -18.76
C LYS A 2 -54.53 -7.51 -19.34
N ARG A 3 -53.68 -6.54 -19.67
CA ARG A 3 -52.31 -6.79 -20.20
C ARG A 3 -51.26 -5.74 -19.78
N ALA A 4 -51.42 -5.11 -18.60
CA ALA A 4 -50.50 -4.06 -18.16
C ALA A 4 -49.90 -4.28 -16.76
N LEU A 5 -50.03 -5.49 -16.18
CA LEU A 5 -49.61 -5.73 -14.79
C LEU A 5 -48.47 -6.74 -14.60
N LEU A 6 -47.86 -7.25 -15.68
CA LEU A 6 -46.83 -8.30 -15.58
C LEU A 6 -45.41 -7.84 -15.92
N ALA A 7 -45.20 -6.58 -16.32
CA ALA A 7 -43.88 -6.08 -16.75
C ALA A 7 -43.08 -5.38 -15.62
N VAL A 8 -43.67 -5.13 -14.46
CA VAL A 8 -43.00 -4.38 -13.36
C VAL A 8 -42.28 -5.30 -12.37
N LEU A 9 -42.62 -6.60 -12.33
CA LEU A 9 -42.02 -7.54 -11.37
C LEU A 9 -40.65 -8.11 -11.80
N PHE A 10 -40.22 -7.91 -13.05
CA PHE A 10 -38.90 -8.35 -13.52
C PHE A 10 -37.81 -7.26 -13.45
N ALA A 11 -38.19 -5.99 -13.25
CA ALA A 11 -37.22 -4.90 -13.16
C ALA A 11 -36.57 -4.75 -11.76
N VAL A 12 -37.07 -5.46 -10.74
CA VAL A 12 -36.55 -5.38 -9.37
C VAL A 12 -35.43 -6.41 -9.10
N SER A 13 -35.26 -7.44 -9.95
CA SER A 13 -34.24 -8.47 -9.72
C SER A 13 -32.85 -8.12 -10.27
N MET A 14 -32.69 -7.03 -11.02
CA MET A 14 -31.45 -6.68 -11.73
C MET A 14 -30.70 -5.46 -11.15
N ILE A 15 -31.15 -4.90 -10.01
CA ILE A 15 -30.52 -3.72 -9.37
C ILE A 15 -29.75 -4.11 -8.09
N GLY A 16 -29.77 -5.40 -7.71
CA GLY A 16 -29.33 -5.87 -6.40
C GLY A 16 -27.92 -6.43 -6.27
N THR A 17 -27.14 -6.61 -7.34
CA THR A 17 -25.70 -6.93 -7.19
C THR A 17 -24.90 -5.66 -6.97
N ILE A 18 -25.25 -4.93 -5.89
CA ILE A 18 -24.29 -4.13 -5.17
C ILE A 18 -23.20 -5.12 -4.82
N HIS A 19 -22.07 -5.03 -5.52
CA HIS A 19 -20.90 -5.85 -5.28
C HIS A 19 -20.51 -5.60 -3.82
N ALA A 20 -20.94 -6.50 -2.93
CA ALA A 20 -20.41 -6.57 -1.59
C ALA A 20 -18.92 -6.85 -1.80
N GLN A 21 -18.12 -5.78 -1.73
CA GLN A 21 -16.68 -5.90 -1.80
C GLN A 21 -16.29 -6.66 -0.53
N GLU A 22 -16.16 -7.98 -0.66
CA GLU A 22 -15.85 -8.89 0.42
C GLU A 22 -14.64 -8.34 1.16
N ARG A 23 -14.82 -8.02 2.45
CA ARG A 23 -13.70 -7.56 3.27
C ARG A 23 -12.75 -8.74 3.43
N LEU A 24 -11.58 -8.63 2.83
CA LEU A 24 -10.52 -9.63 2.97
C LEU A 24 -10.13 -9.77 4.45
N THR A 25 -9.91 -11.01 4.88
CA THR A 25 -9.29 -11.34 6.16
C THR A 25 -7.83 -10.88 6.21
N ASP A 26 -7.27 -10.78 7.42
CA ASP A 26 -5.87 -10.42 7.62
C ASP A 26 -4.92 -11.38 6.88
N GLU A 27 -5.21 -12.68 6.91
CA GLU A 27 -4.46 -13.71 6.20
C GLU A 27 -4.54 -13.55 4.68
N GLN A 28 -5.72 -13.24 4.14
CA GLN A 28 -5.90 -13.01 2.71
C GLN A 28 -5.17 -11.74 2.24
N VAL A 29 -5.19 -10.68 3.03
CA VAL A 29 -4.43 -9.46 2.73
C VAL A 29 -2.93 -9.76 2.76
N ALA A 30 -2.43 -10.44 3.79
CA ALA A 30 -1.02 -10.80 3.90
C ALA A 30 -0.55 -11.65 2.71
N ALA A 31 -1.30 -12.69 2.35
CA ALA A 31 -0.99 -13.56 1.22
C ALA A 31 -0.93 -12.78 -0.11
N ARG A 32 -1.88 -11.86 -0.34
CA ARG A 32 -1.91 -11.02 -1.55
C ARG A 32 -0.81 -9.95 -1.59
N LEU A 33 -0.24 -9.56 -0.45
CA LEU A 33 0.84 -8.58 -0.39
C LEU A 33 2.22 -9.18 -0.70
N VAL A 34 2.41 -10.49 -0.55
CA VAL A 34 3.71 -11.13 -0.83
C VAL A 34 4.17 -10.80 -2.25
N GLY A 35 5.41 -10.31 -2.39
CA GLY A 35 6.03 -9.96 -3.67
C GLY A 35 6.72 -8.59 -3.66
N LYS A 36 7.09 -8.13 -4.86
CA LYS A 36 7.76 -6.85 -5.08
C LYS A 36 6.76 -5.79 -5.52
N TRP A 37 6.86 -4.59 -4.96
CA TRP A 37 5.95 -3.48 -5.22
C TRP A 37 6.70 -2.19 -5.41
N ARG A 38 6.21 -1.34 -6.30
CA ARG A 38 6.70 0.02 -6.52
C ARG A 38 5.57 1.01 -6.24
N GLN A 39 5.86 2.03 -5.46
CA GLN A 39 4.96 3.12 -5.12
C GLN A 39 5.60 4.44 -5.49
N SER A 40 4.83 5.34 -6.10
CA SER A 40 5.26 6.72 -6.39
C SER A 40 4.26 7.67 -5.77
N MET A 41 4.75 8.65 -5.03
CA MET A 41 3.93 9.66 -4.37
C MET A 41 4.56 11.04 -4.53
N GLN A 42 3.74 12.08 -4.49
CA GLN A 42 4.21 13.44 -4.44
C GLN A 42 4.04 13.94 -3.02
N THR A 43 5.14 14.31 -2.37
CA THR A 43 5.13 14.87 -1.01
C THR A 43 5.46 16.35 -1.07
N GLN A 44 5.00 17.09 -0.07
CA GLN A 44 5.52 18.44 0.17
C GLN A 44 6.66 18.35 1.19
N SER A 45 7.80 18.91 0.82
CA SER A 45 8.98 19.08 1.67
C SER A 45 9.19 20.59 1.90
N PRO A 46 9.90 21.00 2.96
CA PRO A 46 10.36 22.38 3.12
C PRO A 46 11.14 22.92 1.92
N LEU A 47 11.72 22.04 1.08
CA LEU A 47 12.45 22.38 -0.14
C LEU A 47 11.55 22.41 -1.40
N GLY A 48 10.24 22.30 -1.25
CA GLY A 48 9.25 22.26 -2.33
C GLY A 48 8.67 20.86 -2.59
N PRO A 49 7.83 20.71 -3.63
CA PRO A 49 7.24 19.42 -4.01
C PRO A 49 8.33 18.42 -4.39
N GLN A 50 8.32 17.23 -3.79
CA GLN A 50 9.23 16.15 -4.11
C GLN A 50 8.47 14.92 -4.57
N ARG A 51 9.05 14.22 -5.55
CA ARG A 51 8.59 12.88 -5.92
C ARG A 51 9.34 11.88 -5.06
N VAL A 52 8.58 11.07 -4.34
CA VAL A 52 9.07 9.95 -3.55
C VAL A 52 8.73 8.67 -4.29
N GLU A 53 9.75 7.86 -4.57
CA GLU A 53 9.60 6.53 -5.14
C GLU A 53 10.06 5.50 -4.13
N SER A 54 9.28 4.43 -3.95
CA SER A 54 9.60 3.35 -3.04
C SER A 54 9.46 2.02 -3.76
N GLU A 55 10.44 1.14 -3.56
CA GLU A 55 10.34 -0.27 -3.90
C GLU A 55 10.35 -1.10 -2.63
N THR A 56 9.31 -1.91 -2.43
CA THR A 56 9.17 -2.77 -1.25
C THR A 56 9.02 -4.22 -1.67
N VAL A 57 9.76 -5.11 -1.01
CA VAL A 57 9.60 -6.55 -1.09
C VAL A 57 8.92 -7.02 0.20
N PHE A 58 7.74 -7.64 0.09
CA PHE A 58 7.07 -8.31 1.20
C PHE A 58 7.25 -9.82 1.12
N LEU A 59 7.58 -10.43 2.25
CA LEU A 59 7.80 -11.86 2.40
C LEU A 59 6.62 -12.53 3.11
N ALA A 60 6.43 -13.82 2.87
CA ALA A 60 5.33 -14.60 3.47
C ALA A 60 5.37 -14.65 5.01
N ASN A 61 6.54 -14.45 5.62
CA ASN A 61 6.71 -14.40 7.08
C ASN A 61 6.45 -12.99 7.67
N GLY A 62 5.79 -12.10 6.91
CA GLY A 62 5.45 -10.73 7.31
C GLY A 62 6.64 -9.77 7.33
N ARG A 63 7.86 -10.23 6.99
CA ARG A 63 9.02 -9.34 6.83
C ARG A 63 8.90 -8.52 5.55
N PHE A 64 9.51 -7.35 5.55
CA PHE A 64 9.65 -6.54 4.37
C PHE A 64 11.02 -5.86 4.32
N THR A 65 11.41 -5.50 3.10
CA THR A 65 12.56 -4.63 2.83
C THR A 65 12.11 -3.58 1.83
N SER A 66 12.42 -2.32 2.07
CA SER A 66 12.06 -1.21 1.19
C SER A 66 13.23 -0.27 0.96
N ILE A 67 13.40 0.14 -0.29
CA ILE A 67 14.27 1.25 -0.69
C ILE A 67 13.37 2.40 -1.12
N THR A 68 13.63 3.59 -0.61
CA THR A 68 12.86 4.80 -0.94
C THR A 68 13.81 5.90 -1.39
N VAL A 69 13.48 6.57 -2.48
CA VAL A 69 14.22 7.68 -3.06
C VAL A 69 13.33 8.92 -3.08
N SER A 70 13.82 10.04 -2.56
CA SER A 70 13.13 11.34 -2.56
C SER A 70 14.12 12.45 -2.91
N GLY A 71 14.15 12.86 -4.18
CA GLY A 71 15.16 13.80 -4.67
C GLY A 71 16.59 13.29 -4.41
N PRO A 72 17.46 14.03 -3.69
CA PRO A 72 18.82 13.58 -3.38
C PRO A 72 18.86 12.51 -2.28
N TYR A 73 17.76 12.25 -1.59
CA TYR A 73 17.74 11.39 -0.43
C TYR A 73 17.40 9.95 -0.78
N LYS A 74 18.15 9.01 -0.22
CA LYS A 74 17.88 7.57 -0.36
C LYS A 74 17.82 6.92 1.02
N PHE A 75 16.79 6.11 1.24
CA PHE A 75 16.51 5.44 2.50
C PHE A 75 16.35 3.94 2.29
N TYR A 76 16.99 3.16 3.16
CA TYR A 76 16.76 1.72 3.27
C TYR A 76 16.04 1.43 4.57
N CYS A 77 14.97 0.64 4.51
CA CYS A 77 14.36 0.09 5.70
C CYS A 77 14.05 -1.39 5.56
N GLU A 78 14.19 -2.10 6.66
CA GLU A 78 13.78 -3.49 6.81
C GLU A 78 12.94 -3.60 8.07
N GLY A 79 12.00 -4.53 8.11
CA GLY A 79 11.22 -4.75 9.31
C GLY A 79 10.20 -5.86 9.16
N ARG A 80 9.23 -5.87 10.07
CA ARG A 80 8.09 -6.80 10.05
C ARG A 80 6.80 -6.02 10.19
N TRP A 81 5.87 -6.24 9.27
CA TRP A 81 4.50 -5.75 9.42
C TRP A 81 3.68 -6.74 10.22
N LYS A 82 2.74 -6.21 11.00
CA LYS A 82 1.68 -7.00 11.61
C LYS A 82 0.36 -6.61 10.95
N MET A 83 -0.43 -7.61 10.60
CA MET A 83 -1.82 -7.39 10.19
C MET A 83 -2.67 -7.26 11.45
N ARG A 84 -3.60 -6.30 11.45
CA ARG A 84 -4.63 -6.17 12.49
C ARG A 84 -5.88 -5.56 11.90
N ASN A 85 -6.96 -6.34 11.79
CA ASN A 85 -8.27 -5.88 11.31
C ASN A 85 -8.23 -5.25 9.90
N GLY A 86 -7.47 -5.84 8.99
CA GLY A 86 -7.24 -5.39 7.62
C GLY A 86 -6.22 -4.24 7.51
N LEU A 87 -5.59 -3.84 8.61
CA LEU A 87 -4.61 -2.76 8.65
C LEU A 87 -3.19 -3.33 8.69
N LEU A 88 -2.32 -2.74 7.89
CA LEU A 88 -0.89 -2.98 7.97
C LEU A 88 -0.36 -2.06 9.09
N VAL A 89 0.11 -2.66 10.18
CA VAL A 89 0.61 -1.95 11.38
C VAL A 89 2.12 -2.11 11.48
N LYS A 90 2.84 -0.98 11.46
CA LYS A 90 4.28 -0.92 11.66
C LYS A 90 4.57 -0.79 13.15
N ARG A 91 5.37 -1.69 13.74
CA ARG A 91 5.97 -1.44 15.07
C ARG A 91 7.31 -0.75 14.88
N PHE A 92 7.50 0.38 15.55
CA PHE A 92 8.73 1.18 15.48
C PHE A 92 9.99 0.44 15.91
N THR A 93 9.86 -0.57 16.77
CA THR A 93 11.00 -1.24 17.41
C THR A 93 11.81 -2.12 16.47
N ASP A 94 11.30 -2.42 15.28
CA ASP A 94 11.83 -3.50 14.42
C ASP A 94 12.42 -2.98 13.10
N TRP A 95 12.70 -1.66 12.99
CA TRP A 95 13.30 -1.07 11.79
C TRP A 95 14.29 0.04 12.17
N TRP A 96 15.48 -0.01 11.60
CA TRP A 96 16.49 1.04 11.71
C TRP A 96 16.76 1.59 10.30
N PRO A 97 16.43 2.85 10.00
CA PRO A 97 16.86 3.45 8.74
C PRO A 97 18.39 3.43 8.71
N ARG A 98 18.96 2.68 7.77
CA ARG A 98 20.41 2.67 7.56
C ARG A 98 20.76 3.86 6.68
N ARG A 99 21.74 4.66 7.10
CA ARG A 99 22.31 5.70 6.23
C ARG A 99 22.88 5.00 5.00
N MET A 100 22.42 5.41 3.83
CA MET A 100 23.10 5.07 2.59
C MET A 100 24.15 6.14 2.32
N ARG A 101 25.36 5.71 1.96
CA ARG A 101 26.39 6.63 1.46
C ARG A 101 26.03 7.04 0.05
N ASN A 102 26.14 8.33 -0.21
CA ASN A 102 26.13 8.90 -1.54
C ASN A 102 27.40 8.49 -2.29
N VAL A 103 27.40 8.66 -3.61
CA VAL A 103 28.56 8.32 -4.48
C VAL A 103 29.78 9.16 -4.11
N ASP A 104 29.57 10.37 -3.60
CA ASP A 104 30.61 11.28 -3.09
C ASP A 104 31.11 10.93 -1.67
N GLY A 105 30.59 9.86 -1.06
CA GLY A 105 30.97 9.41 0.28
C GLY A 105 30.22 10.10 1.43
N SER A 106 29.38 11.10 1.16
CA SER A 106 28.54 11.76 2.17
C SER A 106 27.38 10.86 2.63
N ASP A 107 26.90 11.08 3.86
CA ASP A 107 25.75 10.35 4.39
C ASP A 107 24.43 11.01 3.95
N SER A 108 23.46 10.20 3.51
CA SER A 108 22.07 10.66 3.40
C SER A 108 21.49 10.98 4.79
N PRO A 109 20.74 12.09 4.97
CA PRO A 109 20.04 12.39 6.22
C PRO A 109 19.05 11.28 6.56
N VAL A 110 18.86 11.03 7.86
CA VAL A 110 17.89 10.05 8.36
C VAL A 110 16.58 10.76 8.62
N VAL A 111 15.54 10.45 7.84
CA VAL A 111 14.17 10.87 8.11
C VAL A 111 13.45 9.66 8.66
N MET A 112 13.06 9.71 9.93
CA MET A 112 12.18 8.70 10.53
C MET A 112 10.73 9.12 10.31
N PRO A 113 9.97 8.48 9.39
CA PRO A 113 8.53 8.60 9.43
C PRO A 113 7.97 8.07 10.76
N ASP A 114 6.99 8.78 11.29
CA ASP A 114 6.29 8.40 12.52
C ASP A 114 5.59 7.03 12.40
N SER A 115 5.20 6.42 13.52
CA SER A 115 4.50 5.13 13.52
C SER A 115 3.17 5.39 12.89
N GLU A 116 3.00 4.79 11.74
CA GLU A 116 1.88 5.10 10.92
C GLU A 116 1.19 3.79 10.58
N SER A 117 0.01 3.61 11.17
CA SER A 117 -0.94 2.62 10.66
C SER A 117 -1.32 3.01 9.24
N THR A 118 -1.38 2.01 8.36
CA THR A 118 -1.78 2.21 6.97
C THR A 118 -2.83 1.18 6.58
N THR A 119 -3.96 1.68 6.10
CA THR A 119 -5.01 0.83 5.51
C THR A 119 -4.63 0.51 4.08
N ILE A 120 -4.73 -0.76 3.70
CA ILE A 120 -4.50 -1.20 2.33
C ILE A 120 -5.84 -1.55 1.68
N ARG A 121 -6.07 -0.99 0.49
CA ARG A 121 -7.20 -1.35 -0.37
C ARG A 121 -6.66 -1.89 -1.69
N PHE A 122 -6.88 -3.17 -1.95
CA PHE A 122 -6.57 -3.75 -3.26
C PHE A 122 -7.48 -3.14 -4.33
N LEU A 123 -6.87 -2.72 -5.44
CA LEU A 123 -7.57 -2.27 -6.63
C LEU A 123 -7.72 -3.45 -7.61
N ASP A 124 -6.68 -4.28 -7.71
CA ASP A 124 -6.67 -5.56 -8.41
C ASP A 124 -5.51 -6.44 -7.88
N ALA A 125 -5.20 -7.55 -8.57
CA ALA A 125 -4.15 -8.49 -8.18
C ALA A 125 -2.73 -7.87 -8.18
N ASN A 126 -2.52 -6.81 -8.95
CA ASN A 126 -1.22 -6.17 -9.17
C ASN A 126 -1.19 -4.73 -8.65
N ARG A 127 -2.26 -4.25 -8.02
CA ARG A 127 -2.35 -2.88 -7.53
C ARG A 127 -3.07 -2.80 -6.20
N PHE A 128 -2.53 -1.99 -5.29
CA PHE A 128 -3.23 -1.57 -4.08
C PHE A 128 -3.04 -0.07 -3.86
N LYS A 129 -3.93 0.52 -3.07
CA LYS A 129 -3.84 1.90 -2.60
C LYS A 129 -3.75 1.92 -1.08
N ASN A 130 -2.87 2.77 -0.57
CA ASN A 130 -2.77 3.10 0.85
C ASN A 130 -2.70 4.62 1.02
N LYS A 131 -2.44 5.12 2.23
CA LYS A 131 -2.36 6.58 2.48
C LYS A 131 -1.20 7.28 1.76
N LEU A 132 -0.18 6.52 1.40
CA LEU A 132 0.98 7.00 0.65
C LEU A 132 0.70 7.03 -0.87
N GLY A 133 -0.44 6.52 -1.35
CA GLY A 133 -0.80 6.49 -2.76
C GLY A 133 -0.99 5.07 -3.32
N GLU A 134 -0.85 4.93 -4.63
CA GLU A 134 -0.99 3.65 -5.34
C GLU A 134 0.36 2.94 -5.44
N ALA A 135 0.37 1.65 -5.12
CA ALA A 135 1.49 0.74 -5.33
C ALA A 135 1.14 -0.28 -6.41
N LYS A 136 2.11 -0.57 -7.28
CA LYS A 136 1.99 -1.51 -8.38
C LYS A 136 3.00 -2.65 -8.19
N ARG A 137 2.57 -3.88 -8.46
CA ARG A 137 3.43 -5.05 -8.39
C ARG A 137 4.49 -4.99 -9.49
N VAL A 138 5.75 -5.27 -9.13
CA VAL A 138 6.88 -5.36 -10.05
C VAL A 138 7.09 -6.83 -10.40
N ARG A 139 7.25 -7.14 -11.68
CA ARG A 139 7.57 -8.49 -12.17
C ARG A 139 9.05 -8.80 -11.97
#